data_AF-A0A975B3X2-F1
#
_entry.id   AF-A0A975B3X2-F1
#
_cell.length_a   1.000
_cell.length_b   1.000
_cell.length_c   1.000
_cell.angle_alpha   90.00
_cell.angle_beta   90.00
_cell.angle_gamma   90.00
#
_symmetry.space_group_name_H-M   'P 1'
#
loop_
_entity.id
_entity.type
_entity.pdbx_description
1 polymer ?
#
loop_
_entity_poly.entity_id
_entity_poly.type
_entity_poly.pdbx_seq_one_letter_code
_entity_poly.pdbx_strand_id
1 'polypeptide(L)'
;MKKIHGFAINQIYAVIPIIFVLICFQLPCTAASLPDIGMITMVKGEIIYWNNNVNEKKQAAQGFMKVRPDDEFRLAADSELQLIFFANGRKEIWKGPAELKLSEAMGQLADKNEKNDKLTVVQIPTKVVNEVRRISPLIDPAKLHRSGSYAIRGYQVEKLPVEKLSLKSASLDIEEREELDSVKQTYDALSLSSASNDITPELYLFSILADYEQFEDIKQILVKMKKKQPGNPGIEQLEDWLRNQALKQKG
;
A
#
# COMPACT_ATOMS: atom_id res chain seq x y z
N MET A 1 -44.21 -75.16 -40.17
CA MET A 1 -43.62 -73.96 -40.80
C MET A 1 -44.10 -72.70 -40.08
N LYS A 2 -43.21 -72.04 -39.32
CA LYS A 2 -43.05 -70.57 -39.24
C LYS A 2 -42.06 -70.24 -38.12
N LYS A 3 -40.91 -69.69 -38.52
CA LYS A 3 -39.96 -68.95 -37.67
C LYS A 3 -40.62 -67.67 -37.18
N ILE A 4 -40.43 -67.30 -35.92
CA ILE A 4 -40.30 -65.89 -35.50
C ILE A 4 -39.26 -65.82 -34.36
N HIS A 5 -38.27 -64.96 -34.56
CA HIS A 5 -37.23 -64.52 -33.61
C HIS A 5 -37.91 -63.69 -32.50
N GLY A 6 -37.52 -63.67 -31.23
CA GLY A 6 -36.22 -63.68 -30.60
C GLY A 6 -36.35 -62.78 -29.36
N PHE A 7 -35.57 -63.02 -28.30
CA PHE A 7 -35.09 -61.99 -27.37
C PHE A 7 -34.10 -62.66 -26.41
N ALA A 8 -32.82 -62.31 -26.55
CA ALA A 8 -31.79 -62.67 -25.58
C ALA A 8 -31.80 -61.60 -24.48
N ILE A 9 -31.85 -62.03 -23.21
CA ILE A 9 -31.76 -61.16 -22.04
C ILE A 9 -30.43 -61.46 -21.33
N ASN A 10 -29.55 -60.45 -21.37
CA ASN A 10 -28.67 -59.94 -20.30
C ASN A 10 -27.86 -60.94 -19.46
N GLN A 11 -26.53 -60.95 -19.65
CA GLN A 11 -25.53 -60.05 -19.03
C GLN A 11 -24.87 -60.73 -17.84
N ILE A 12 -23.76 -61.40 -18.16
CA ILE A 12 -22.66 -61.68 -17.26
C ILE A 12 -21.75 -60.44 -17.27
N TYR A 13 -21.16 -60.13 -16.12
CA TYR A 13 -19.79 -59.63 -15.89
C TYR A 13 -19.74 -58.56 -14.80
N ALA A 14 -19.45 -59.07 -13.61
CA ALA A 14 -18.67 -58.41 -12.59
C ALA A 14 -17.39 -57.79 -13.17
N VAL A 15 -17.15 -56.50 -12.94
CA VAL A 15 -15.82 -55.90 -12.70
C VAL A 15 -16.01 -54.57 -11.96
N ILE A 16 -15.73 -54.55 -10.66
CA ILE A 16 -15.35 -53.36 -9.87
C ILE A 16 -14.05 -53.81 -9.19
N PRO A 17 -12.91 -53.09 -9.26
CA PRO A 17 -12.84 -51.64 -9.09
C PRO A 17 -11.86 -50.91 -10.03
N ILE A 18 -12.34 -49.88 -10.74
CA ILE A 18 -11.50 -48.78 -11.26
C ILE A 18 -11.94 -47.51 -10.50
N ILE A 19 -11.63 -47.46 -9.21
CA ILE A 19 -11.77 -46.26 -8.38
C ILE A 19 -10.47 -46.11 -7.58
N PHE A 20 -9.36 -45.88 -8.28
CA PHE A 20 -8.07 -45.59 -7.60
C PHE A 20 -7.10 -44.70 -8.39
N VAL A 21 -7.52 -44.03 -9.47
CA VAL A 21 -6.59 -43.31 -10.38
C VAL A 21 -6.99 -41.85 -10.66
N LEU A 22 -7.90 -41.25 -9.88
CA LEU A 22 -8.30 -39.84 -10.10
C LEU A 22 -8.26 -38.98 -8.82
N ILE A 23 -7.27 -39.21 -7.97
CA ILE A 23 -6.91 -38.29 -6.87
C ILE A 23 -5.41 -38.00 -6.99
N CYS A 24 -5.04 -37.25 -8.01
CA CYS A 24 -3.69 -36.74 -8.18
C CYS A 24 -3.77 -35.34 -8.79
N PHE A 25 -3.27 -34.37 -8.02
CA PHE A 25 -2.86 -33.03 -8.47
C PHE A 25 -3.97 -32.02 -8.79
N GLN A 26 -4.79 -31.71 -7.78
CA GLN A 26 -5.24 -30.33 -7.59
C GLN A 26 -4.17 -29.61 -6.76
N LEU A 27 -3.00 -29.32 -7.34
CA LEU A 27 -2.09 -28.37 -6.71
C LEU A 27 -2.78 -27.01 -6.77
N PRO A 28 -3.08 -26.35 -5.64
CA PRO A 28 -3.49 -24.96 -5.68
C PRO A 28 -2.32 -24.18 -6.30
N CYS A 29 -2.53 -23.68 -7.52
CA CYS A 29 -1.68 -22.66 -8.09
C CYS A 29 -1.83 -21.43 -7.19
N THR A 30 -0.95 -21.34 -6.20
CA THR A 30 -0.80 -20.14 -5.40
C THR A 30 -0.19 -19.12 -6.34
N ALA A 31 -1.02 -18.23 -6.87
CA ALA A 31 -0.53 -17.04 -7.56
C ALA A 31 0.36 -16.30 -6.56
N ALA A 32 1.68 -16.44 -6.71
CA ALA A 32 2.64 -15.75 -5.87
C ALA A 32 2.48 -14.24 -6.13
N SER A 33 1.94 -13.53 -5.14
CA SER A 33 1.89 -12.07 -5.19
C SER A 33 3.32 -11.55 -5.18
N LEU A 34 3.69 -10.74 -6.17
CA LEU A 34 4.98 -10.08 -6.19
C LEU A 34 5.17 -9.26 -4.90
N PRO A 35 6.35 -9.32 -4.26
CA PRO A 35 6.59 -8.59 -3.03
C PRO A 35 6.57 -7.09 -3.27
N ASP A 36 6.07 -6.33 -2.30
CA ASP A 36 6.15 -4.87 -2.34
C ASP A 36 7.61 -4.45 -2.08
N ILE A 37 8.18 -3.66 -3.00
CA ILE A 37 9.58 -3.20 -2.96
C ILE A 37 9.72 -1.74 -2.53
N GLY A 38 8.62 -1.00 -2.49
CA GLY A 38 8.62 0.39 -2.08
C GLY A 38 7.24 0.98 -1.90
N MET A 39 7.20 2.29 -1.71
CA MET A 39 5.96 3.06 -1.59
C MET A 39 6.10 4.47 -2.15
N ILE A 40 5.01 4.94 -2.75
CA ILE A 40 4.88 6.32 -3.21
C ILE A 40 4.50 7.20 -2.03
N THR A 41 5.33 8.19 -1.74
CA THR A 41 5.12 9.16 -0.65
C THR A 41 4.63 10.52 -1.14
N MET A 42 4.76 10.79 -2.44
CA MET A 42 4.24 12.00 -3.08
C MET A 42 3.97 11.74 -4.56
N VAL A 43 2.86 12.30 -5.04
CA VAL A 43 2.53 12.45 -6.46
C VAL A 43 2.13 13.90 -6.68
N LYS A 44 2.76 14.57 -7.64
CA LYS A 44 2.38 15.90 -8.10
C LYS A 44 2.25 15.86 -9.62
N GLY A 45 1.18 16.43 -10.14
CA GLY A 45 0.90 16.42 -11.58
C GLY A 45 0.37 15.07 -12.07
N GLU A 46 0.36 14.89 -13.39
CA GLU A 46 -0.15 13.67 -14.03
C GLU A 46 0.93 12.59 -14.07
N ILE A 47 0.67 11.50 -13.34
CA ILE A 47 1.56 10.33 -13.28
C ILE A 47 0.69 9.09 -13.48
N ILE A 48 1.02 8.30 -14.49
CA ILE A 48 0.33 7.06 -14.82
C ILE A 48 1.27 5.90 -14.52
N TYR A 49 0.73 4.81 -13.97
CA TYR A 49 1.47 3.59 -13.70
C TYR A 49 0.75 2.35 -14.26
N TRP A 50 1.53 1.30 -14.52
CA TRP A 50 1.04 -0.01 -14.93
C TRP A 50 2.07 -1.09 -14.58
N ASN A 51 1.66 -2.36 -14.63
CA ASN A 51 2.58 -3.49 -14.47
C ASN A 51 2.20 -4.57 -15.49
N ASN A 52 3.06 -4.81 -16.47
CA ASN A 52 2.80 -5.75 -17.57
C ASN A 52 2.64 -7.20 -17.09
N ASN A 53 3.15 -7.55 -15.90
CA ASN A 53 3.10 -8.90 -15.34
C ASN A 53 1.87 -9.14 -14.43
N VAL A 54 1.18 -8.08 -14.00
CA VAL A 54 0.05 -8.17 -13.05
C VAL A 54 -1.22 -7.58 -13.61
N ASN A 55 -1.14 -6.37 -14.18
CA ASN A 55 -2.27 -5.64 -14.73
C ASN A 55 -1.79 -4.60 -15.75
N GLU A 56 -2.02 -4.90 -17.04
CA GLU A 56 -1.66 -4.02 -18.16
C GLU A 56 -2.51 -2.73 -18.20
N LYS A 57 -3.58 -2.64 -17.40
CA LYS A 57 -4.41 -1.45 -17.35
C LYS A 57 -3.66 -0.30 -16.70
N LYS A 58 -3.38 0.74 -17.49
CA LYS A 58 -2.85 2.02 -17.04
C LYS A 58 -3.80 2.71 -16.05
N GLN A 59 -3.25 3.19 -14.95
CA GLN A 59 -3.99 3.85 -13.86
C GLN A 59 -3.23 5.07 -13.36
N ALA A 60 -3.94 6.01 -12.75
CA ALA A 60 -3.28 7.15 -12.09
C ALA A 60 -2.54 6.69 -10.84
N ALA A 61 -1.29 7.12 -10.68
CA ALA A 61 -0.52 6.88 -9.46
C ALA A 61 -1.10 7.67 -8.29
N GLN A 62 -1.07 7.10 -7.10
CA GLN A 62 -1.59 7.72 -5.88
C GLN A 62 -0.53 7.66 -4.78
N GLY A 63 -0.47 8.70 -3.95
CA GLY A 63 0.28 8.63 -2.70
C GLY A 63 -0.25 7.51 -1.83
N PHE A 64 0.61 6.81 -1.09
CA PHE A 64 0.18 5.68 -0.25
C PHE A 64 0.43 4.32 -0.88
N MET A 65 0.47 4.28 -2.21
CA MET A 65 0.49 3.05 -2.98
C MET A 65 1.83 2.32 -2.85
N LYS A 66 1.75 1.01 -2.61
CA LYS A 66 2.90 0.11 -2.69
C LYS A 66 3.29 -0.12 -4.14
N VAL A 67 4.58 -0.21 -4.39
CA VAL A 67 5.13 -0.51 -5.71
C VAL A 67 5.85 -1.85 -5.71
N ARG A 68 5.85 -2.51 -6.86
CA ARG A 68 6.33 -3.86 -7.09
C ARG A 68 7.42 -3.88 -8.16
N PRO A 69 8.22 -4.96 -8.24
CA PRO A 69 9.14 -5.15 -9.36
C PRO A 69 8.39 -5.05 -10.69
N ASP A 70 9.06 -4.45 -11.69
CA ASP A 70 8.53 -4.24 -13.03
C ASP A 70 7.33 -3.28 -13.12
N ASP A 71 6.95 -2.59 -12.04
CA ASP A 71 6.05 -1.44 -12.17
C ASP A 71 6.70 -0.38 -13.06
N GLU A 72 5.93 0.13 -14.01
CA GLU A 72 6.32 1.17 -14.94
C GLU A 72 5.50 2.43 -14.66
N PHE A 73 6.16 3.59 -14.78
CA PHE A 73 5.54 4.90 -14.60
C PHE A 73 5.86 5.79 -15.77
N ARG A 74 4.87 6.61 -16.14
CA ARG A 74 5.03 7.73 -17.07
C ARG A 74 4.65 9.01 -16.35
N LEU A 75 5.62 9.91 -16.27
CA LEU A 75 5.52 11.23 -15.67
C LEU A 75 5.33 12.25 -16.79
N ALA A 76 4.25 13.04 -16.74
CA ALA A 76 4.04 14.14 -17.66
C ALA A 76 5.01 15.31 -17.39
N ALA A 77 5.01 16.34 -18.23
CA ALA A 77 5.71 17.59 -17.91
C ALA A 77 5.21 18.18 -16.59
N ASP A 78 6.10 18.84 -15.83
CA ASP A 78 5.81 19.46 -14.52
C ASP A 78 5.29 18.52 -13.43
N SER A 79 5.41 17.20 -13.65
CA SER A 79 5.08 16.19 -12.65
C SER A 79 6.27 15.82 -11.77
N GLU A 80 5.98 15.36 -10.56
CA GLU A 80 7.00 14.94 -9.59
C GLU A 80 6.50 13.71 -8.82
N LEU A 81 7.34 12.67 -8.77
CA LEU A 81 7.09 11.42 -8.06
C LEU A 81 8.14 11.22 -6.98
N GLN A 82 7.70 10.95 -5.74
CA GLN A 82 8.59 10.55 -4.66
C GLN A 82 8.33 9.09 -4.26
N LEU A 83 9.39 8.28 -4.33
CA LEU A 83 9.40 6.86 -4.00
C LEU A 83 10.36 6.59 -2.84
N ILE A 84 10.02 5.64 -1.98
CA ILE A 84 10.94 5.09 -0.99
C ILE A 84 11.06 3.59 -1.23
N PHE A 85 12.28 3.10 -1.45
CA PHE A 85 12.62 1.70 -1.59
C PHE A 85 12.87 1.06 -0.24
N PHE A 86 12.27 -0.10 -0.05
CA PHE A 86 12.26 -0.85 1.19
C PHE A 86 13.53 -1.66 1.43
N ALA A 87 14.18 -2.10 0.36
CA ALA A 87 15.38 -2.94 0.44
C ALA A 87 16.59 -2.19 1.01
N ASN A 88 16.70 -0.90 0.69
CA ASN A 88 17.91 -0.12 0.97
C ASN A 88 17.63 1.24 1.60
N GLY A 89 16.38 1.63 1.83
CA GLY A 89 16.03 2.96 2.36
C GLY A 89 16.34 4.13 1.43
N ARG A 90 16.51 3.84 0.14
CA ARG A 90 16.72 4.85 -0.89
C ARG A 90 15.41 5.56 -1.18
N LYS A 91 15.40 6.88 -1.04
CA LYS A 91 14.34 7.74 -1.53
C LYS A 91 14.74 8.33 -2.86
N GLU A 92 13.85 8.23 -3.83
CA GLU A 92 14.01 8.80 -5.16
C GLU A 92 12.94 9.85 -5.39
N ILE A 93 13.36 11.01 -5.91
CA ILE A 93 12.50 12.09 -6.37
C ILE A 93 12.73 12.22 -7.87
N TRP A 94 11.71 11.90 -8.65
CA TRP A 94 11.72 11.95 -10.10
C TRP A 94 10.93 13.14 -10.60
N LYS A 95 11.48 13.89 -11.56
CA LYS A 95 10.80 15.00 -12.23
C LYS A 95 10.49 14.64 -13.68
N GLY A 96 9.27 14.97 -14.11
CA GLY A 96 8.84 14.73 -15.48
C GLY A 96 9.30 15.80 -16.47
N PRO A 97 9.20 15.53 -17.79
CA PRO A 97 8.69 14.30 -18.37
C PRO A 97 9.69 13.15 -18.22
N ALA A 98 9.26 11.94 -17.85
CA ALA A 98 10.13 10.77 -17.72
C ALA A 98 9.32 9.47 -17.82
N GLU A 99 9.93 8.42 -18.34
CA GLU A 99 9.41 7.05 -18.24
C GLU A 99 10.39 6.23 -17.43
N LEU A 100 9.90 5.52 -16.43
CA LEU A 100 10.72 4.76 -15.50
C LEU A 100 10.14 3.38 -15.25
N LYS A 101 11.03 2.41 -15.10
CA LYS A 101 10.74 1.05 -14.71
C LYS A 101 11.40 0.75 -13.38
N LEU A 102 10.65 0.14 -12.45
CA LEU A 102 11.14 -0.16 -11.13
C LEU A 102 11.83 -1.52 -11.06
N SER A 103 12.96 -1.53 -10.36
CA SER A 103 13.66 -2.73 -9.90
C SER A 103 13.60 -2.80 -8.37
N GLU A 104 14.04 -3.91 -7.79
CA GLU A 104 13.94 -4.16 -6.34
C GLU A 104 14.47 -3.02 -5.45
N ALA A 105 15.51 -2.31 -5.90
CA ALA A 105 16.22 -1.34 -5.07
C ALA A 105 16.26 0.09 -5.64
N MET A 106 15.77 0.32 -6.87
CA MET A 106 15.83 1.61 -7.55
C MET A 106 14.92 1.69 -8.78
N GLY A 107 14.57 2.92 -9.19
CA GLY A 107 13.99 3.20 -10.49
C GLY A 107 15.06 3.33 -11.59
N GLN A 108 14.70 2.95 -12.81
CA GLN A 108 15.55 3.08 -13.98
C GLN A 108 14.78 3.80 -15.08
N LEU A 109 15.42 4.73 -15.79
CA LEU A 109 14.81 5.33 -16.98
C LEU A 109 14.58 4.26 -18.06
N ALA A 110 13.44 4.32 -18.73
CA ALA A 110 13.09 3.41 -19.81
C ALA A 110 14.02 3.61 -21.02
N ASP A 111 14.36 4.87 -21.34
CA ASP A 111 15.40 5.20 -22.30
C ASP A 111 16.76 5.33 -21.60
N LYS A 112 17.68 4.41 -21.92
CA LYS A 112 19.03 4.39 -21.36
C LYS A 112 19.91 5.55 -21.84
N ASN A 113 19.49 6.25 -22.90
CA ASN A 113 20.20 7.43 -23.41
C ASN A 113 19.74 8.74 -22.74
N GLU A 114 18.66 8.69 -21.99
CA GLU A 114 18.13 9.84 -21.27
C GLU A 114 19.01 10.15 -20.05
N LYS A 115 19.35 11.43 -19.87
CA LYS A 115 20.20 11.87 -18.74
C LYS A 115 19.44 11.73 -17.43
N ASN A 116 20.16 11.37 -16.37
CA ASN A 116 19.61 11.18 -15.04
C ASN A 116 19.51 12.50 -14.23
N ASP A 117 19.44 13.65 -14.91
CA ASP A 117 19.28 14.98 -14.28
C ASP A 117 17.89 15.17 -13.66
N LYS A 118 16.95 14.28 -14.00
CA LYS A 118 15.58 14.21 -13.48
C LYS A 118 15.45 13.48 -12.15
N LEU A 119 16.53 12.87 -11.65
CA LEU A 119 16.53 12.08 -10.42
C LEU A 119 17.32 12.78 -9.31
N THR A 120 16.67 12.95 -8.17
CA THR A 120 17.35 13.25 -6.89
C THR A 120 17.23 12.06 -5.97
N VAL A 121 18.35 11.67 -5.36
CA VAL A 121 18.42 10.52 -4.46
C VAL A 121 18.75 10.99 -3.05
N VAL A 122 18.00 10.50 -2.07
CA VAL A 122 18.25 10.75 -0.64
C VAL A 122 18.26 9.42 0.09
N GLN A 123 19.24 9.22 0.97
CA GLN A 123 19.30 8.04 1.82
C GLN A 123 18.52 8.28 3.11
N ILE A 124 17.63 7.35 3.46
CA ILE A 124 16.87 7.40 4.71
C ILE A 124 17.35 6.29 5.65
N PRO A 125 17.40 6.52 6.97
CA PRO A 125 17.67 5.46 7.94
C PRO A 125 16.67 4.30 7.82
N THR A 126 17.16 3.06 7.95
CA THR A 126 16.33 1.85 7.82
C THR A 126 15.19 1.78 8.83
N LYS A 127 15.41 2.27 10.07
CA LYS A 127 14.36 2.36 11.10
C LYS A 127 13.15 3.16 10.59
N VAL A 128 13.39 4.31 9.95
CA VAL A 128 12.36 5.20 9.40
C VAL A 128 11.61 4.51 8.26
N VAL A 129 12.33 3.77 7.40
CA VAL A 129 11.74 3.05 6.26
C VAL A 129 10.80 1.94 6.74
N ASN A 130 11.19 1.22 7.79
CA ASN A 130 10.36 0.16 8.38
C ASN A 130 9.05 0.72 8.93
N GLU A 131 9.12 1.86 9.62
CA GLU A 131 7.95 2.55 10.15
C GLU A 131 7.03 3.08 9.05
N VAL A 132 7.60 3.77 8.06
CA VAL A 132 6.87 4.27 6.90
C VAL A 132 6.20 3.14 6.10
N ARG A 133 6.80 1.95 6.05
CA ARG A 133 6.19 0.77 5.41
C ARG A 133 4.87 0.36 6.09
N ARG A 134 4.70 0.61 7.38
CA ARG A 134 3.54 0.22 8.19
C ARG A 134 2.32 1.13 7.99
N ILE A 135 2.46 2.24 7.24
CA ILE A 135 1.35 3.14 6.92
C ILE A 135 0.32 2.49 5.99
N SER A 136 0.76 1.75 4.96
CA SER A 136 -0.17 1.19 3.96
C SER A 136 -1.25 0.26 4.56
N PRO A 137 -0.93 -0.64 5.51
CA PRO A 137 -1.96 -1.42 6.22
C PRO A 137 -3.02 -0.59 6.95
N LEU A 138 -2.72 0.64 7.39
CA LEU A 138 -3.66 1.49 8.14
C LEU A 138 -4.74 2.08 7.23
N ILE A 139 -4.38 2.45 6.00
CA ILE A 139 -5.27 3.12 5.04
C ILE A 139 -6.04 2.16 4.13
N ASP A 140 -5.56 0.92 3.99
CA ASP A 140 -6.20 -0.07 3.12
C ASP A 140 -6.37 -1.45 3.78
N PRO A 141 -7.12 -1.54 4.90
CA PRO A 141 -7.43 -2.83 5.52
C PRO A 141 -8.33 -3.70 4.61
N ALA A 142 -9.06 -3.09 3.67
CA ALA A 142 -9.95 -3.78 2.75
C ALA A 142 -9.21 -4.54 1.64
N LYS A 143 -8.01 -4.11 1.21
CA LYS A 143 -7.17 -4.90 0.29
C LYS A 143 -6.41 -6.05 0.97
N LEU A 144 -6.23 -6.01 2.30
CA LEU A 144 -5.77 -7.17 3.09
C LEU A 144 -6.89 -8.21 3.31
N HIS A 145 -8.15 -7.78 3.28
CA HIS A 145 -9.33 -8.64 3.45
C HIS A 145 -10.34 -8.51 2.29
N ARG A 146 -9.93 -8.75 1.03
CA ARG A 146 -10.91 -9.03 -0.04
C ARG A 146 -10.49 -10.16 -0.97
N SER A 147 -10.98 -11.34 -0.62
CA SER A 147 -11.98 -11.99 -1.46
C SER A 147 -13.32 -11.94 -0.71
N GLY A 148 -14.32 -11.22 -1.23
CA GLY A 148 -15.75 -11.52 -0.93
C GLY A 148 -16.62 -10.52 -0.16
N SER A 149 -16.15 -9.39 0.39
CA SER A 149 -17.05 -8.50 1.16
C SER A 149 -16.84 -7.02 0.86
N TYR A 150 -17.59 -6.50 -0.12
CA TYR A 150 -17.87 -5.07 -0.18
C TYR A 150 -18.91 -4.74 0.89
N ALA A 151 -18.47 -4.18 2.03
CA ALA A 151 -19.37 -3.63 3.02
C ALA A 151 -20.06 -2.39 2.44
N ILE A 152 -21.24 -2.59 1.85
CA ILE A 152 -22.21 -1.54 1.60
C ILE A 152 -22.95 -1.34 2.92
N ARG A 153 -22.51 -0.38 3.73
CA ARG A 153 -23.38 0.17 4.77
C ARG A 153 -23.17 1.68 4.81
N GLY A 154 -24.13 2.39 4.21
CA GLY A 154 -24.18 3.83 4.12
C GLY A 154 -24.40 4.49 5.47
N TYR A 155 -23.35 4.57 6.28
CA TYR A 155 -23.20 5.68 7.19
C TYR A 155 -22.47 6.77 6.42
N GLN A 156 -23.22 7.77 5.93
CA GLN A 156 -22.63 9.10 5.75
C GLN A 156 -22.26 9.57 7.15
N VAL A 157 -21.08 9.17 7.61
CA VAL A 157 -20.43 9.88 8.70
C VAL A 157 -20.18 11.26 8.13
N GLU A 158 -20.93 12.25 8.63
CA GLU A 158 -20.61 13.65 8.40
C GLU A 158 -19.10 13.78 8.61
N LYS A 159 -18.36 14.15 7.55
CA LYS A 159 -16.89 14.21 7.59
C LYS A 159 -16.49 15.35 8.50
N LEU A 160 -16.55 15.10 9.81
CA LEU A 160 -16.12 16.04 10.81
C LEU A 160 -14.64 16.34 10.56
N PRO A 161 -14.24 17.63 10.61
CA PRO A 161 -12.84 18.00 10.61
C PRO A 161 -12.09 17.20 11.67
N VAL A 162 -10.87 16.77 11.36
CA VAL A 162 -10.05 15.92 12.24
C VAL A 162 -9.81 16.59 13.59
N GLU A 163 -9.74 17.91 13.60
CA GLU A 163 -9.58 18.77 14.78
C GLU A 163 -10.76 18.66 15.76
N LYS A 164 -11.96 18.34 15.24
CA LYS A 164 -13.17 18.19 16.05
C LYS A 164 -13.42 16.77 16.55
N LEU A 165 -12.59 15.81 16.17
CA LEU A 165 -12.70 14.44 16.67
C LEU A 165 -12.34 14.43 18.15
N SER A 166 -13.09 13.71 18.98
CA SER A 166 -12.72 13.47 20.38
C SER A 166 -12.26 12.03 20.47
N LEU A 167 -10.95 11.82 20.68
CA LEU A 167 -10.36 10.52 20.94
C LEU A 167 -9.64 10.58 22.28
N LYS A 168 -9.72 9.51 23.06
CA LYS A 168 -8.90 9.36 24.27
C LYS A 168 -7.57 8.77 23.84
N SER A 169 -6.48 9.45 24.20
CA SER A 169 -5.13 8.88 24.07
C SER A 169 -4.84 7.92 25.21
N ALA A 170 -4.09 6.86 24.91
CA ALA A 170 -3.61 5.94 25.93
C ALA A 170 -2.66 6.67 26.90
N SER A 171 -2.74 6.32 28.19
CA SER A 171 -1.79 6.80 29.18
C SER A 171 -0.47 6.06 29.00
N LEU A 172 0.61 6.81 28.86
CA LEU A 172 1.95 6.25 28.70
C LEU A 172 2.64 6.08 30.05
N ASP A 173 3.40 5.01 30.20
CA ASP A 173 4.34 4.86 31.31
C ASP A 173 5.60 5.74 31.13
N ILE A 174 6.61 5.57 31.98
CA ILE A 174 7.84 6.39 31.92
C ILE A 174 8.70 5.97 30.72
N GLU A 175 8.84 4.66 30.46
CA GLU A 175 9.70 4.12 29.41
C GLU A 175 9.14 4.47 28.02
N GLU A 176 7.82 4.34 27.84
CA GLU A 176 7.14 4.69 26.60
C GLU A 176 7.26 6.19 26.27
N ARG A 177 7.25 7.06 27.29
CA ARG A 177 7.46 8.51 27.09
C ARG A 177 8.88 8.81 26.66
N GLU A 178 9.87 8.20 27.29
CA GLU A 178 11.28 8.36 26.91
C GLU A 178 11.53 7.86 25.48
N GLU A 179 10.91 6.74 25.10
CA GLU A 179 10.95 6.25 23.72
C GLU A 179 10.33 7.27 22.75
N LEU A 180 9.14 7.79 23.05
CA LEU A 180 8.49 8.81 22.21
C LEU A 180 9.32 10.09 22.10
N ASP A 181 10.01 10.51 23.15
CA ASP A 181 10.90 11.67 23.10
C ASP A 181 12.08 11.43 22.15
N SER A 182 12.68 10.23 22.17
CA SER A 182 13.73 9.85 21.22
C SER A 182 13.21 9.80 19.77
N VAL A 183 11.96 9.37 19.57
CA VAL A 183 11.29 9.36 18.28
C VAL A 183 11.05 10.78 17.78
N LYS A 184 10.62 11.69 18.66
CA LYS A 184 10.42 13.12 18.34
C LYS A 184 11.74 13.79 17.95
N GLN A 185 12.84 13.48 18.62
CA GLN A 185 14.17 13.96 18.20
C GLN A 185 14.57 13.46 16.81
N THR A 186 14.28 12.19 16.49
CA THR A 186 14.51 11.63 15.15
C THR A 186 13.64 12.34 14.11
N TYR A 187 12.36 12.58 14.43
CA TYR A 187 11.45 13.35 13.59
C TYR A 187 11.99 14.76 13.31
N ASP A 188 12.48 15.47 14.32
CA ASP A 188 13.00 16.83 14.17
C ASP A 188 14.24 16.85 13.25
N ALA A 189 15.17 15.90 13.45
CA ALA A 189 16.35 15.76 12.60
C ALA A 189 15.99 15.46 11.13
N LEU A 190 15.00 14.59 10.90
CA LEU A 190 14.49 14.30 9.56
C LEU A 190 13.79 15.54 8.97
N SER A 191 12.98 16.24 9.75
CA SER A 191 12.25 17.42 9.27
C SER A 191 13.18 18.57 8.88
N LEU A 192 14.33 18.72 9.53
CA LEU A 192 15.34 19.73 9.18
C LEU A 192 16.06 19.43 7.86
N SER A 193 16.24 18.15 7.52
CA SER A 193 16.97 17.70 6.33
C SER A 193 16.06 17.37 5.14
N SER A 194 14.75 17.38 5.34
CA SER A 194 13.76 17.05 4.31
C SER A 194 13.28 18.29 3.54
N ALA A 195 12.86 18.08 2.29
CA ALA A 195 12.25 19.15 1.50
C ALA A 195 10.93 19.62 2.14
N SER A 196 10.52 20.86 1.85
CA SER A 196 9.31 21.46 2.46
C SER A 196 8.01 20.73 2.11
N ASN A 197 7.98 20.04 0.97
CA ASN A 197 6.86 19.20 0.50
C ASN A 197 7.01 17.73 0.88
N ASP A 198 8.11 17.33 1.52
CA ASP A 198 8.34 15.95 1.92
C ASP A 198 7.64 15.66 3.26
N ILE A 199 6.76 14.66 3.24
CA ILE A 199 5.99 14.20 4.39
C ILE A 199 6.56 12.91 5.01
N THR A 200 7.70 12.43 4.55
CA THR A 200 8.36 11.24 5.13
C THR A 200 8.59 11.36 6.64
N PRO A 201 9.05 12.52 7.18
CA PRO A 201 9.18 12.68 8.63
C PRO A 201 7.83 12.53 9.34
N GLU A 202 6.77 13.14 8.80
CA GLU A 202 5.43 13.04 9.36
C GLU A 202 4.88 11.61 9.30
N LEU A 203 5.12 10.88 8.21
CA LEU A 203 4.71 9.47 8.09
C LEU A 203 5.42 8.58 9.11
N TYR A 204 6.70 8.84 9.36
CA TYR A 204 7.48 8.15 10.40
C TYR A 204 6.89 8.37 11.79
N LEU A 205 6.63 9.63 12.15
CA LEU A 205 6.06 9.94 13.46
C LEU A 205 4.61 9.43 13.57
N PHE A 206 3.82 9.52 12.50
CA PHE A 206 2.45 9.03 12.46
C PHE A 206 2.37 7.53 12.80
N SER A 207 3.21 6.68 12.20
CA SER A 207 3.11 5.23 12.43
C SER A 207 3.33 4.87 13.89
N ILE A 208 4.29 5.52 14.54
CA ILE A 208 4.63 5.28 15.94
C ILE A 208 3.54 5.84 16.85
N LEU A 209 3.08 7.07 16.63
CA LEU A 209 1.98 7.64 17.41
C LEU A 209 0.70 6.79 17.30
N ALA A 210 0.47 6.16 16.14
CA ALA A 210 -0.65 5.25 15.95
C ALA A 210 -0.54 3.98 16.82
N ASP A 211 0.67 3.45 17.00
CA ASP A 211 0.91 2.29 17.88
C ASP A 211 0.69 2.64 19.36
N TYR A 212 1.14 3.81 19.79
CA TYR A 212 0.93 4.30 21.16
C TYR A 212 -0.44 4.97 21.38
N GLU A 213 -1.33 4.92 20.38
CA GLU A 213 -2.66 5.52 20.43
C GLU A 213 -2.66 7.01 20.84
N GLN A 214 -1.62 7.76 20.44
CA GLN A 214 -1.44 9.18 20.74
C GLN A 214 -2.21 10.05 19.73
N PHE A 215 -3.55 9.91 19.74
CA PHE A 215 -4.42 10.50 18.72
C PHE A 215 -4.39 12.03 18.62
N GLU A 216 -4.21 12.76 19.73
CA GLU A 216 -4.12 14.23 19.67
C GLU A 216 -2.88 14.70 18.91
N ASP A 217 -1.75 14.03 19.11
CA ASP A 217 -0.52 14.31 18.36
C ASP A 217 -0.71 13.94 16.87
N ILE A 218 -1.38 12.81 16.58
CA ILE A 218 -1.69 12.40 15.20
C ILE A 218 -2.47 13.49 14.44
N LYS A 219 -3.47 14.12 15.08
CA LYS A 219 -4.23 15.21 14.43
C LYS A 219 -3.31 16.34 13.97
N GLN A 220 -2.39 16.75 14.84
CA GLN A 220 -1.44 17.82 14.51
C GLN A 220 -0.53 17.44 13.34
N ILE A 221 -0.08 16.18 13.32
CA ILE A 221 0.72 15.65 12.22
C ILE A 221 -0.08 15.64 10.90
N LEU A 222 -1.34 15.20 10.91
CA LEU A 222 -2.18 15.22 9.71
C LEU A 222 -2.41 16.64 9.16
N VAL A 223 -2.59 17.64 10.04
CA VAL A 223 -2.67 19.04 9.63
C VAL A 223 -1.38 19.50 8.94
N LYS A 224 -0.21 19.15 9.50
CA LYS A 224 1.09 19.45 8.88
C LYS A 224 1.23 18.79 7.51
N MET A 225 0.90 17.50 7.40
CA MET A 225 0.97 16.75 6.15
C MET A 225 0.08 17.38 5.06
N LYS A 226 -1.17 17.72 5.41
CA LYS A 226 -2.13 18.34 4.49
C LYS A 226 -1.66 19.71 4.00
N LYS A 227 -0.99 20.48 4.86
CA LYS A 227 -0.37 21.75 4.48
C LYS A 227 0.80 21.55 3.50
N LYS A 228 1.64 20.53 3.72
CA LYS A 228 2.79 20.21 2.85
C LYS A 228 2.38 19.65 1.49
N GLN A 229 1.36 18.79 1.46
CA GLN A 229 0.86 18.13 0.25
C GLN A 229 -0.67 18.24 0.16
N PRO A 230 -1.20 19.42 -0.23
CA PRO A 230 -2.63 19.60 -0.38
C PRO A 230 -3.19 18.69 -1.48
N GLY A 231 -4.33 18.05 -1.21
CA GLY A 231 -5.00 17.16 -2.16
C GLY A 231 -4.37 15.78 -2.32
N ASN A 232 -3.42 15.38 -1.47
CA ASN A 232 -2.91 14.02 -1.48
C ASN A 232 -3.98 13.04 -0.92
N PRO A 233 -4.52 12.11 -1.75
CA PRO A 233 -5.59 11.21 -1.33
C PRO A 233 -5.16 10.24 -0.22
N GLY A 234 -3.87 9.92 -0.12
CA GLY A 234 -3.35 9.10 0.97
C GLY A 234 -3.52 9.76 2.33
N ILE A 235 -3.35 11.10 2.41
CA ILE A 235 -3.57 11.84 3.66
C ILE A 235 -5.04 11.77 4.06
N GLU A 236 -5.96 11.92 3.10
CA GLU A 236 -7.40 11.78 3.37
C GLU A 236 -7.75 10.39 3.91
N GLN A 237 -7.10 9.34 3.42
CA GLN A 237 -7.29 7.99 3.94
C GLN A 237 -6.78 7.84 5.38
N LEU A 238 -5.69 8.53 5.75
CA LEU A 238 -5.22 8.56 7.14
C LEU A 238 -6.20 9.33 8.05
N GLU A 239 -6.78 10.43 7.56
CA GLU A 239 -7.85 11.11 8.29
C GLU A 239 -9.06 10.19 8.49
N ASP A 240 -9.45 9.42 7.46
CA ASP A 240 -10.55 8.46 7.54
C ASP A 240 -10.24 7.31 8.51
N TRP A 241 -9.00 6.81 8.53
CA TRP A 241 -8.54 5.85 9.54
C TRP A 241 -8.72 6.41 10.96
N LEU A 242 -8.32 7.66 11.21
CA LEU A 242 -8.47 8.29 12.52
C LEU A 242 -9.95 8.48 12.91
N ARG A 243 -10.81 8.88 11.96
CA ARG A 243 -12.27 8.94 12.16
C ARG A 243 -12.82 7.59 12.57
N ASN A 244 -12.37 6.50 11.95
CA ASN A 244 -12.79 5.15 12.29
C ASN A 244 -12.35 4.75 13.71
N GLN A 245 -11.16 5.16 14.16
CA GLN A 245 -10.75 4.95 15.55
C GLN A 245 -11.66 5.70 16.54
N ALA A 246 -12.04 6.94 16.21
CA ALA A 246 -12.94 7.73 17.05
C ALA A 246 -14.33 7.08 17.17
N LEU A 247 -14.82 6.45 16.10
CA LEU A 247 -16.07 5.70 16.11
C LEU A 247 -15.98 4.44 16.98
N LYS A 248 -14.87 3.70 16.90
CA LYS A 248 -14.64 2.51 17.72
C LYS A 248 -14.59 2.81 19.22
N GLN A 249 -14.10 3.98 19.64
CA GLN A 249 -14.10 4.38 21.05
C GLN A 249 -15.47 4.82 21.58
N LYS A 250 -16.44 5.08 20.71
CA LYS A 250 -17.80 5.51 21.08
C LYS A 250 -18.82 4.36 21.16
N GLY A 251 -18.54 3.23 20.53
CA GLY A 251 -19.39 2.03 20.52
C GLY A 251 -18.88 1.00 21.51
#